data_AF-R5IU22-F1
#
_entry.id   AF-R5IU22-F1
#
_cell.length_a   1.000
_cell.length_b   1.000
_cell.length_c   1.000
_cell.angle_alpha   90.00
_cell.angle_beta   90.00
_cell.angle_gamma   90.00
#
_symmetry.space_group_name_H-M   'P 1'
#
loop_
_entity.id
_entity.type
_entity.pdbx_description
1 polymer ?
#
loop_
_entity_poly.entity_id
_entity_poly.type
_entity_poly.pdbx_seq_one_letter_code
_entity_poly.pdbx_strand_id
1 'polypeptide(L)'
;MNSADIIAKALSIARDYKTSYIWGGLGSPITDASLTRAANAYAKNTEKGWITAARRYAGDPKAFYFDCVGLIKAILWGWSGDSARTYGGATYPTMSQVLAGACPDISADGMISICSGVSTDFSGIAPGAAVWTTGHIGIYVGGGLAVECTPAWKNGVQITAVANIGSKSGYNARKWKKWGKIPYVTYEEEIDMSNEELKALIRQTVKEVLDEENPVYKDLKDVPEYWKGAAAALLDSGAVNGGTPKEVCATDLNLRKETLKAAIVAVMYHEAREKA
;
A
#
# COMPACT_ATOMS: atom_id res chain seq x y z
N MET A 1 8.06 -10.51 5.74
CA MET A 1 7.75 -9.34 4.88
C MET A 1 6.24 -9.24 4.81
N ASN A 2 5.65 -8.05 4.89
CA ASN A 2 4.20 -7.90 4.75
C ASN A 2 3.79 -7.70 3.28
N SER A 3 2.49 -7.78 2.98
CA SER A 3 1.96 -7.64 1.63
C SER A 3 2.23 -6.25 1.03
N ALA A 4 2.16 -5.19 1.83
CA ALA A 4 2.46 -3.82 1.39
C ALA A 4 3.92 -3.68 0.93
N ASP A 5 4.87 -4.27 1.66
CA ASP A 5 6.31 -4.23 1.36
C ASP A 5 6.62 -4.91 0.03
N ILE A 6 6.11 -6.13 -0.19
CA ILE A 6 6.37 -6.88 -1.44
C ILE A 6 5.75 -6.16 -2.65
N ILE A 7 4.57 -5.56 -2.49
CA ILE A 7 3.91 -4.75 -3.51
C ILE A 7 4.76 -3.52 -3.83
N ALA A 8 5.17 -2.76 -2.82
CA ALA A 8 5.99 -1.56 -2.98
C ALA A 8 7.31 -1.87 -3.68
N LYS A 9 7.98 -2.96 -3.30
CA LYS A 9 9.21 -3.43 -3.95
C LYS A 9 8.98 -3.85 -5.40
N ALA A 10 7.95 -4.64 -5.69
CA ALA A 10 7.64 -5.06 -7.05
C ALA A 10 7.33 -3.87 -7.97
N LEU A 11 6.55 -2.90 -7.48
CA LEU A 11 6.23 -1.68 -8.22
C LEU A 11 7.47 -0.80 -8.44
N SER A 12 8.33 -0.64 -7.43
CA SER A 12 9.58 0.12 -7.58
C SER A 12 10.50 -0.53 -8.62
N ILE A 13 10.67 -1.85 -8.58
CA ILE A 13 11.47 -2.57 -9.61
C ILE A 13 10.90 -2.34 -11.01
N ALA A 14 9.57 -2.36 -11.17
CA ALA A 14 8.91 -2.16 -12.45
C ALA A 14 9.00 -0.72 -12.99
N ARG A 15 9.17 0.28 -12.12
CA ARG A 15 9.11 1.72 -12.47
C ARG A 15 10.47 2.40 -12.49
N ASP A 16 11.33 2.06 -11.53
CA ASP A 16 12.52 2.84 -11.20
C ASP A 16 13.82 2.24 -11.73
N TYR A 17 13.76 1.00 -12.24
CA TYR A 17 14.91 0.23 -12.72
C TYR A 17 14.74 -0.19 -14.18
N LYS A 18 15.85 -0.22 -14.91
CA LYS A 18 15.90 -0.87 -16.22
C LYS A 18 15.99 -2.36 -16.00
N THR A 19 15.05 -3.12 -16.54
CA THR A 19 15.07 -4.58 -16.35
C THR A 19 15.02 -5.33 -17.68
N SER A 20 15.56 -6.55 -17.66
CA SER A 20 15.46 -7.50 -18.77
C SER A 20 15.09 -8.89 -18.24
N TYR A 21 14.37 -9.66 -19.05
CA TYR A 21 14.13 -11.06 -18.75
C TYR A 21 15.36 -11.90 -19.08
N ILE A 22 15.77 -12.77 -18.16
CA ILE A 22 16.79 -13.81 -18.35
C ILE A 22 16.36 -15.02 -17.52
N TRP A 23 16.31 -16.22 -18.11
CA TRP A 23 15.95 -17.43 -17.37
C TRP A 23 16.98 -17.75 -16.29
N GLY A 24 16.51 -18.05 -15.07
CA GLY A 24 17.33 -18.19 -13.88
C GLY A 24 17.76 -16.85 -13.27
N GLY A 25 17.19 -15.74 -13.75
CA GLY A 25 17.52 -14.40 -13.31
C GLY A 25 16.99 -14.08 -11.92
N LEU A 26 17.87 -13.58 -11.05
CA LEU A 26 17.58 -13.25 -9.66
C LEU A 26 18.04 -11.81 -9.32
N GLY A 27 17.77 -10.86 -10.21
CA GLY A 27 18.10 -9.45 -9.98
C GLY A 27 19.58 -9.13 -10.07
N SER A 28 20.36 -9.87 -10.86
CA SER A 28 21.77 -9.55 -11.08
C SER A 28 21.93 -8.24 -11.86
N PRO A 29 22.95 -7.42 -11.56
CA PRO A 29 23.28 -6.26 -12.38
C PRO A 29 23.64 -6.72 -13.80
N ILE A 30 23.24 -5.96 -14.81
CA ILE A 30 23.55 -6.26 -16.22
C ILE A 30 24.98 -5.79 -16.53
N THR A 31 25.91 -6.75 -16.57
CA THR A 31 27.31 -6.55 -16.95
C THR A 31 27.72 -7.65 -17.94
N ASP A 32 28.81 -7.45 -18.67
CA ASP A 32 29.30 -8.48 -19.59
C ASP A 32 29.61 -9.81 -18.88
N ALA A 33 30.14 -9.73 -17.65
CA ALA A 33 30.42 -10.89 -16.82
C ALA A 33 29.14 -11.62 -16.38
N SER A 34 28.11 -10.88 -15.93
CA SER A 34 26.86 -11.51 -15.49
C SER A 34 26.07 -12.10 -16.66
N LEU A 35 26.08 -11.45 -17.83
CA LEU A 35 25.47 -11.97 -19.05
C LEU A 35 26.19 -13.21 -19.56
N THR A 36 27.52 -13.23 -19.56
CA THR A 36 28.31 -14.44 -19.92
C THR A 36 27.97 -15.60 -19.00
N ARG A 37 27.91 -15.36 -17.68
CA ARG A 37 27.50 -16.38 -16.70
C ARG A 37 26.09 -16.91 -16.98
N ALA A 38 25.13 -16.03 -17.28
CA ALA A 38 23.76 -16.43 -17.60
C ALA A 38 23.63 -17.20 -18.91
N ALA A 39 24.43 -16.85 -19.93
CA ALA A 39 24.48 -17.57 -21.21
C ALA A 39 25.03 -18.99 -21.02
N ASN A 40 26.08 -19.14 -20.20
CA ASN A 40 26.69 -20.44 -19.90
C ASN A 40 25.79 -21.32 -19.03
N ALA A 41 25.02 -20.72 -18.11
CA ALA A 41 24.10 -21.46 -17.25
C ALA A 41 22.95 -22.10 -18.04
N TYR A 42 22.42 -21.39 -19.05
CA TYR A 42 21.34 -21.89 -19.90
C TYR A 42 21.49 -21.42 -21.35
N ALA A 43 21.80 -22.34 -22.27
CA ALA A 43 21.99 -22.04 -23.70
C ALA A 43 20.81 -21.28 -24.32
N LYS A 44 19.57 -21.59 -23.89
CA LYS A 44 18.35 -20.91 -24.34
C LYS A 44 18.34 -19.40 -24.11
N ASN A 45 19.09 -18.89 -23.13
CA ASN A 45 19.20 -17.44 -22.91
C ASN A 45 19.82 -16.75 -24.14
N THR A 46 20.76 -17.43 -24.80
CA THR A 46 21.36 -16.98 -26.06
C THR A 46 20.45 -17.28 -27.25
N GLU A 47 19.94 -18.52 -27.36
CA GLU A 47 19.11 -18.97 -28.50
C GLU A 47 17.83 -18.14 -28.66
N LYS A 48 17.23 -17.70 -27.54
CA LYS A 48 16.03 -16.85 -27.53
C LYS A 48 16.34 -15.36 -27.64
N GLY A 49 17.61 -14.98 -27.76
CA GLY A 49 18.06 -13.59 -27.88
C GLY A 49 17.95 -12.75 -26.61
N TRP A 50 17.69 -13.37 -25.44
CA TRP A 50 17.50 -12.65 -24.19
C TRP A 50 18.80 -12.00 -23.70
N ILE A 51 19.95 -12.66 -23.93
CA ILE A 51 21.28 -12.07 -23.66
C ILE A 51 21.48 -10.79 -24.49
N THR A 52 21.19 -10.85 -25.79
CA THR A 52 21.30 -9.69 -26.69
C THR A 52 20.37 -8.56 -26.26
N ALA A 53 19.13 -8.88 -25.89
CA ALA A 53 18.18 -7.90 -25.38
C ALA A 53 18.66 -7.24 -24.08
N ALA A 54 19.20 -8.00 -23.13
CA ALA A 54 19.71 -7.46 -21.88
C ALA A 54 20.95 -6.59 -22.08
N ARG A 55 21.84 -6.94 -23.02
CA ARG A 55 23.10 -6.24 -23.30
C ARG A 55 22.93 -4.76 -23.62
N ARG A 56 21.76 -4.32 -24.09
CA ARG A 56 21.44 -2.88 -24.32
C ARG A 56 21.53 -2.02 -23.06
N TYR A 57 21.49 -2.64 -21.88
CA TYR A 57 21.59 -1.97 -20.59
C TYR A 57 22.92 -2.26 -19.85
N ALA A 58 23.88 -2.90 -20.52
CA ALA A 58 25.14 -3.27 -19.89
C ALA A 58 25.90 -2.04 -19.37
N GLY A 59 26.36 -2.10 -18.12
CA GLY A 59 27.10 -1.04 -17.47
C GLY A 59 26.24 0.08 -16.84
N ASP A 60 24.92 0.04 -17.00
CA ASP A 60 24.03 0.97 -16.30
C ASP A 60 23.86 0.52 -14.82
N PRO A 61 24.15 1.39 -13.84
CA PRO A 61 24.09 1.03 -12.42
C PRO A 61 22.67 0.75 -11.91
N LYS A 62 21.62 1.08 -12.70
CA LYS A 62 20.21 0.79 -12.42
C LYS A 62 19.64 -0.31 -13.31
N ALA A 63 20.49 -1.10 -13.97
CA ALA A 63 20.06 -2.17 -14.86
C ALA A 63 20.24 -3.57 -14.26
N PHE A 64 19.15 -4.34 -14.20
CA PHE A 64 19.12 -5.66 -13.58
C PHE A 64 18.36 -6.69 -14.43
N TYR A 65 18.68 -7.97 -14.33
CA TYR A 65 17.88 -9.03 -14.97
C TYR A 65 17.24 -9.98 -13.98
N PHE A 66 16.00 -10.40 -14.29
CA PHE A 66 15.19 -11.31 -13.49
C PHE A 66 14.52 -12.35 -14.39
N ASP A 67 14.08 -13.48 -13.84
CA ASP A 67 12.93 -14.21 -14.38
C ASP A 67 11.68 -14.00 -13.52
N CYS A 68 10.60 -14.71 -13.84
CA CYS A 68 9.30 -14.50 -13.22
C CYS A 68 9.29 -14.83 -11.72
N VAL A 69 9.66 -16.06 -11.34
CA VAL A 69 9.72 -16.48 -9.93
C VAL A 69 10.94 -15.88 -9.22
N GLY A 70 12.03 -15.65 -9.94
CA GLY A 70 13.24 -15.01 -9.48
C GLY A 70 13.01 -13.56 -9.05
N LEU A 71 12.04 -12.84 -9.64
CA LEU A 71 11.59 -11.56 -9.10
C LEU A 71 11.04 -11.70 -7.68
N ILE A 72 10.12 -12.65 -7.47
CA ILE A 72 9.52 -12.91 -6.14
C ILE A 72 10.60 -13.31 -5.15
N LYS A 73 11.45 -14.29 -5.51
CA LYS A 73 12.54 -14.78 -4.65
C LYS A 73 13.54 -13.68 -4.34
N ALA A 74 13.97 -12.89 -5.31
CA ALA A 74 14.90 -11.79 -5.08
C ALA A 74 14.36 -10.79 -4.04
N ILE A 75 13.09 -10.39 -4.15
CA ILE A 75 12.46 -9.50 -3.17
C ILE A 75 12.45 -10.14 -1.77
N LEU A 76 12.01 -11.40 -1.66
CA LEU A 76 11.99 -12.13 -0.39
C LEU A 76 13.39 -12.37 0.21
N TRP A 77 14.42 -12.40 -0.64
CA TRP A 77 15.82 -12.59 -0.26
C TRP A 77 16.59 -11.28 -0.06
N GLY A 78 15.88 -10.16 0.05
CA GLY A 78 16.46 -8.88 0.43
C GLY A 78 17.14 -8.12 -0.72
N TRP A 79 16.67 -8.30 -1.96
CA TRP A 79 17.14 -7.49 -3.09
C TRP A 79 17.06 -5.98 -2.78
N SER A 80 18.15 -5.26 -3.04
CA SER A 80 18.31 -3.85 -2.68
C SER A 80 18.54 -2.92 -3.88
N GLY A 81 18.76 -3.47 -5.08
CA GLY A 81 19.11 -2.67 -6.27
C GLY A 81 20.53 -2.15 -6.24
N ASP A 82 21.41 -2.78 -5.46
CA ASP A 82 22.82 -2.43 -5.37
C ASP A 82 23.62 -3.12 -6.49
N SER A 83 24.03 -2.36 -7.50
CA SER A 83 24.78 -2.88 -8.65
C SER A 83 26.21 -3.32 -8.31
N ALA A 84 26.74 -2.98 -7.12
CA ALA A 84 28.01 -3.49 -6.64
C ALA A 84 27.89 -4.90 -6.04
N ARG A 85 26.67 -5.38 -5.76
CA ARG A 85 26.41 -6.68 -5.13
C ARG A 85 25.94 -7.72 -6.14
N THR A 86 26.38 -8.95 -5.95
CA THR A 86 25.81 -10.12 -6.65
C THR A 86 24.30 -10.14 -6.44
N TYR A 87 23.55 -10.46 -7.50
CA TYR A 87 22.09 -10.50 -7.46
C TYR A 87 21.43 -9.21 -6.95
N GLY A 88 22.09 -8.05 -7.12
CA GLY A 88 21.53 -6.76 -6.70
C GLY A 88 21.27 -6.66 -5.20
N GLY A 89 21.96 -7.48 -4.40
CA GLY A 89 21.80 -7.58 -2.94
C GLY A 89 21.02 -8.80 -2.47
N ALA A 90 20.28 -9.50 -3.34
CA ALA A 90 19.56 -10.71 -2.96
C ALA A 90 20.53 -11.82 -2.54
N THR A 91 20.22 -12.51 -1.43
CA THR A 91 21.09 -13.55 -0.88
C THR A 91 20.36 -14.89 -0.83
N TYR A 92 20.94 -15.90 -1.49
CA TYR A 92 20.44 -17.27 -1.39
C TYR A 92 20.38 -17.72 0.07
N PRO A 93 19.24 -18.27 0.54
CA PRO A 93 19.16 -18.79 1.87
C PRO A 93 19.98 -20.08 1.98
N THR A 94 20.66 -20.23 3.10
CA THR A 94 21.24 -21.51 3.52
C THR A 94 20.13 -22.51 3.85
N MET A 95 20.44 -23.81 3.88
CA MET A 95 19.45 -24.80 4.29
C MET A 95 18.92 -24.56 5.70
N SER A 96 19.76 -24.13 6.65
CA SER A 96 19.31 -23.78 7.99
C SER A 96 18.29 -22.65 7.98
N GLN A 97 18.45 -21.65 7.11
CA GLN A 97 17.49 -20.56 6.95
C GLN A 97 16.19 -21.05 6.31
N VAL A 98 16.25 -21.94 5.31
CA VAL A 98 15.05 -22.55 4.71
C VAL A 98 14.27 -23.35 5.75
N LEU A 99 14.95 -24.16 6.56
CA LEU A 99 14.34 -24.91 7.66
C LEU A 99 13.74 -24.00 8.74
N ALA A 100 14.30 -22.80 8.91
CA ALA A 100 13.76 -21.75 9.77
C ALA A 100 12.66 -20.89 9.11
N GLY A 101 12.18 -21.25 7.91
CA GLY A 101 11.06 -20.61 7.24
C GLY A 101 11.41 -19.60 6.14
N ALA A 102 12.67 -19.52 5.70
CA ALA A 102 13.03 -18.72 4.54
C ALA A 102 12.54 -19.34 3.22
N CYS A 103 12.23 -18.50 2.23
CA CYS A 103 11.80 -18.94 0.91
C CYS A 103 12.86 -19.78 0.21
N PRO A 104 12.62 -21.05 -0.17
CA PRO A 104 13.60 -21.88 -0.86
C PRO A 104 13.76 -21.48 -2.34
N ASP A 105 14.81 -21.99 -2.97
CA ASP A 105 15.01 -21.84 -4.42
C ASP A 105 14.12 -22.82 -5.21
N ILE A 106 12.94 -22.35 -5.62
CA ILE A 106 11.92 -23.15 -6.31
C ILE A 106 11.47 -22.51 -7.63
N SER A 107 10.85 -23.32 -8.48
CA SER A 107 10.27 -22.89 -9.76
C SER A 107 8.96 -22.12 -9.57
N ALA A 108 8.45 -21.50 -10.64
CA ALA A 108 7.13 -20.86 -10.63
C ALA A 108 6.01 -21.85 -10.22
N ASP A 109 6.07 -23.08 -10.72
CA ASP A 109 5.11 -24.13 -10.41
C ASP A 109 5.27 -24.64 -8.97
N GLY A 110 6.51 -24.71 -8.46
CA GLY A 110 6.77 -25.02 -7.06
C GLY A 110 6.31 -23.91 -6.11
N MET A 111 6.43 -22.64 -6.50
CA MET A 111 5.98 -21.51 -5.69
C MET A 111 4.45 -21.53 -5.52
N ILE A 112 3.69 -21.71 -6.60
CA ILE A 112 2.23 -21.78 -6.47
C ILE A 112 1.76 -23.01 -5.70
N SER A 113 2.49 -24.14 -5.75
CA SER A 113 2.10 -25.36 -5.04
C SER A 113 2.19 -25.25 -3.52
N ILE A 114 3.04 -24.35 -3.02
CA ILE A 114 3.17 -24.09 -1.58
C ILE A 114 2.33 -22.89 -1.12
N CYS A 115 1.75 -22.12 -2.04
CA CYS A 115 0.87 -21.01 -1.67
C CYS A 115 -0.36 -21.52 -0.92
N SER A 116 -0.88 -20.69 -0.01
CA SER A 116 -2.12 -20.96 0.71
C SER A 116 -3.30 -20.25 0.03
N GLY A 117 -4.53 -20.71 0.29
CA GLY A 117 -5.73 -20.12 -0.30
C GLY A 117 -5.75 -20.16 -1.84
N VAL A 118 -5.15 -21.20 -2.43
CA VAL A 118 -5.05 -21.30 -3.89
C VAL A 118 -6.43 -21.42 -4.51
N SER A 119 -6.77 -20.51 -5.42
CA SER A 119 -8.09 -20.45 -6.05
C SER A 119 -8.01 -20.12 -7.54
N THR A 120 -9.03 -20.56 -8.28
CA THR A 120 -9.29 -20.16 -9.68
C THR A 120 -10.29 -19.01 -9.78
N ASP A 121 -10.99 -18.68 -8.69
CA ASP A 121 -11.87 -17.51 -8.59
C ASP A 121 -11.07 -16.30 -8.11
N PHE A 122 -10.97 -15.28 -8.95
CA PHE A 122 -10.18 -14.06 -8.69
C PHE A 122 -10.98 -12.96 -7.99
N SER A 123 -12.25 -13.19 -7.63
CA SER A 123 -13.08 -12.20 -6.94
C SER A 123 -12.48 -11.77 -5.58
N GLY A 124 -11.85 -12.70 -4.86
CA GLY A 124 -11.25 -12.49 -3.54
C GLY A 124 -9.72 -12.50 -3.50
N ILE A 125 -9.04 -12.21 -4.63
CA ILE A 125 -7.57 -12.19 -4.64
C ILE A 125 -7.00 -11.05 -3.78
N ALA A 126 -6.15 -11.41 -2.82
CA ALA A 126 -5.52 -10.46 -1.92
C ALA A 126 -4.29 -9.78 -2.56
N PRO A 127 -4.13 -8.45 -2.45
CA PRO A 127 -2.88 -7.77 -2.83
C PRO A 127 -1.66 -8.41 -2.18
N GLY A 128 -0.59 -8.59 -2.96
CA GLY A 128 0.63 -9.30 -2.57
C GLY A 128 0.56 -10.82 -2.83
N ALA A 129 -0.59 -11.36 -3.27
CA ALA A 129 -0.71 -12.77 -3.66
C ALA A 129 0.06 -13.07 -4.95
N ALA A 130 0.46 -14.32 -5.12
CA ALA A 130 0.95 -14.81 -6.40
C ALA A 130 -0.21 -14.96 -7.39
N VAL A 131 0.01 -14.56 -8.64
CA VAL A 131 -0.82 -14.95 -9.79
C VAL A 131 0.00 -15.88 -10.67
N TRP A 132 -0.61 -16.97 -11.15
CA TRP A 132 0.13 -18.06 -11.77
C TRP A 132 -0.56 -18.64 -13.00
N THR A 133 0.24 -19.01 -13.98
CA THR A 133 -0.09 -19.90 -15.10
C THR A 133 1.08 -20.87 -15.31
N THR A 134 0.91 -21.93 -16.09
CA THR A 134 1.92 -22.98 -16.24
C THR A 134 3.30 -22.40 -16.60
N GLY A 135 4.29 -22.61 -15.73
CA GLY A 135 5.67 -22.14 -15.90
C GLY A 135 5.89 -20.64 -15.70
N HIS A 136 4.88 -19.86 -15.26
CA HIS A 136 4.98 -18.40 -15.13
C HIS A 136 4.17 -17.85 -13.96
N ILE A 137 4.76 -16.90 -13.24
CA ILE A 137 4.19 -16.34 -12.01
C ILE A 137 4.42 -14.82 -11.93
N GLY A 138 3.55 -14.12 -11.21
CA GLY A 138 3.67 -12.69 -10.91
C GLY A 138 3.11 -12.37 -9.53
N ILE A 139 3.17 -11.10 -9.15
CA ILE A 139 2.68 -10.58 -7.87
C ILE A 139 1.46 -9.71 -8.17
N TYR A 140 0.30 -10.03 -7.60
CA TYR A 140 -0.86 -9.15 -7.66
C TYR A 140 -0.62 -7.91 -6.80
N VAL A 141 -0.84 -6.72 -7.35
CA VAL A 141 -0.55 -5.44 -6.68
C VAL A 141 -1.81 -4.62 -6.38
N GLY A 142 -2.99 -5.25 -6.45
CA GLY A 142 -4.28 -4.58 -6.27
C GLY A 142 -4.79 -3.88 -7.53
N GLY A 143 -6.04 -3.41 -7.47
CA GLY A 143 -6.64 -2.62 -8.55
C GLY A 143 -6.77 -3.32 -9.91
N GLY A 144 -6.73 -4.66 -9.95
CA GLY A 144 -6.73 -5.44 -11.19
C GLY A 144 -5.38 -5.47 -11.92
N LEU A 145 -4.28 -5.17 -11.23
CA LEU A 145 -2.93 -5.13 -11.80
C LEU A 145 -2.00 -6.14 -11.12
N ALA A 146 -1.01 -6.63 -11.86
CA ALA A 146 0.07 -7.47 -11.38
C ALA A 146 1.42 -6.94 -11.86
N VAL A 147 2.49 -7.31 -11.15
CA VAL A 147 3.87 -7.15 -11.60
C VAL A 147 4.43 -8.52 -11.97
N GLU A 148 5.02 -8.63 -13.16
CA GLU A 148 5.64 -9.86 -13.66
C GLU A 148 6.93 -9.55 -14.42
N CYS A 149 7.88 -10.48 -14.42
CA CYS A 149 9.03 -10.44 -15.33
C CYS A 149 8.82 -11.41 -16.49
N THR A 150 8.75 -10.91 -17.72
CA THR A 150 8.46 -11.73 -18.90
C THR A 150 9.20 -11.18 -20.13
N PRO A 151 9.63 -12.04 -21.08
CA PRO A 151 10.20 -11.57 -22.35
C PRO A 151 9.13 -10.95 -23.25
N ALA A 152 7.84 -11.16 -22.97
CA ALA A 152 6.76 -10.56 -23.74
C ALA A 152 6.70 -9.02 -23.54
N TRP A 153 6.25 -8.34 -24.60
CA TRP A 153 6.04 -6.88 -24.64
C TRP A 153 7.31 -6.07 -24.37
N LYS A 154 7.55 -5.65 -23.13
CA LYS A 154 8.67 -4.78 -22.76
C LYS A 154 9.99 -5.54 -22.52
N ASN A 155 9.94 -6.87 -22.40
CA ASN A 155 11.07 -7.73 -22.02
C ASN A 155 11.75 -7.26 -20.73
N GLY A 156 11.24 -7.74 -19.59
CA GLY A 156 11.66 -7.35 -18.26
C GLY A 156 10.50 -7.36 -17.27
N VAL A 157 10.74 -6.75 -16.10
CA VAL A 157 9.73 -6.51 -15.07
C VAL A 157 8.80 -5.40 -15.54
N GLN A 158 7.50 -5.66 -15.49
CA GLN A 158 6.48 -4.73 -15.96
C GLN A 158 5.16 -4.93 -15.22
N ILE A 159 4.34 -3.88 -15.23
CA ILE A 159 2.96 -3.93 -14.71
C ILE A 159 2.04 -4.40 -15.82
N THR A 160 1.21 -5.40 -15.54
CA THR A 160 0.21 -5.97 -16.46
C THR A 160 -1.17 -6.00 -15.81
N ALA A 161 -2.22 -5.97 -16.63
CA ALA A 161 -3.58 -6.17 -16.18
C ALA A 161 -3.82 -7.66 -15.89
N VAL A 162 -4.47 -7.94 -14.76
CA VAL A 162 -4.99 -9.28 -14.43
C VAL A 162 -6.32 -9.43 -15.18
N ALA A 163 -6.27 -10.06 -16.35
CA ALA A 163 -7.42 -10.15 -17.25
C ALA A 163 -8.63 -10.88 -16.63
N ASN A 164 -8.41 -11.67 -15.57
CA ASN A 164 -9.46 -12.33 -14.79
C ASN A 164 -10.41 -11.33 -14.08
N ILE A 165 -9.97 -10.09 -13.84
CA ILE A 165 -10.69 -9.04 -13.11
C ILE A 165 -11.01 -7.84 -14.03
N GLY A 166 -11.03 -8.10 -15.34
CA GLY A 166 -11.29 -7.09 -16.37
C GLY A 166 -10.04 -6.49 -17.01
N SER A 167 -10.26 -5.63 -18.01
CA SER A 167 -9.20 -4.92 -18.72
C SER A 167 -8.80 -3.63 -18.00
N LYS A 168 -7.56 -3.19 -18.22
CA LYS A 168 -7.06 -1.89 -17.75
C LYS A 168 -6.38 -1.17 -18.92
N SER A 169 -6.92 -0.02 -19.30
CA SER A 169 -6.37 0.80 -20.38
C SER A 169 -4.90 1.16 -20.09
N GLY A 170 -4.05 1.07 -21.12
CA GLY A 170 -2.62 1.34 -21.01
C GLY A 170 -1.75 0.18 -20.51
N TYR A 171 -2.34 -0.98 -20.17
CA TYR A 171 -1.61 -2.16 -19.70
C TYR A 171 -1.80 -3.36 -20.62
N ASN A 172 -0.72 -4.08 -20.90
CA ASN A 172 -0.81 -5.43 -21.46
C ASN A 172 -1.54 -6.32 -20.46
N ALA A 173 -2.36 -7.24 -20.95
CA ALA A 173 -3.17 -8.09 -20.09
C ALA A 173 -2.69 -9.55 -20.14
N ARG A 174 -2.68 -10.20 -18.97
CA ARG A 174 -2.48 -11.65 -18.86
C ARG A 174 -3.64 -12.27 -18.12
N LYS A 175 -4.16 -13.37 -18.69
CA LYS A 175 -5.08 -14.27 -17.99
C LYS A 175 -4.28 -15.31 -17.21
N TRP A 176 -4.57 -15.42 -15.93
CA TRP A 176 -3.91 -16.32 -15.00
C TRP A 176 -4.83 -17.50 -14.68
N LYS A 177 -4.25 -18.67 -14.41
CA LYS A 177 -5.01 -19.90 -14.10
C LYS A 177 -5.40 -19.96 -12.63
N LYS A 178 -4.49 -19.54 -11.74
CA LYS A 178 -4.65 -19.59 -10.30
C LYS A 178 -4.06 -18.35 -9.65
N TRP A 179 -4.47 -18.08 -8.44
CA TRP A 179 -3.75 -17.22 -7.51
C TRP A 179 -3.61 -17.92 -6.16
N GLY A 180 -2.73 -17.43 -5.30
CA GLY A 180 -2.58 -17.93 -3.93
C GLY A 180 -1.69 -17.01 -3.08
N LYS A 181 -1.89 -17.02 -1.76
CA LYS A 181 -1.09 -16.25 -0.81
C LYS A 181 0.31 -16.87 -0.68
N ILE A 182 1.34 -16.05 -0.89
CA ILE A 182 2.75 -16.47 -0.81
C ILE A 182 3.08 -16.74 0.66
N PRO A 183 3.57 -17.92 1.05
CA PRO A 183 3.72 -18.30 2.46
C PRO A 183 4.67 -17.41 3.27
N TYR A 184 5.58 -16.71 2.58
CA TYR A 184 6.60 -15.84 3.17
C TYR A 184 6.17 -14.38 3.29
N VAL A 185 4.91 -14.10 2.91
CA VAL A 185 4.28 -12.79 2.97
C VAL A 185 3.17 -12.84 4.01
N THR A 186 3.19 -11.91 4.96
CA THR A 186 2.09 -11.72 5.90
C THR A 186 1.05 -10.79 5.27
N TYR A 187 -0.20 -11.22 5.25
CA TYR A 187 -1.32 -10.44 4.74
C TYR A 187 -2.07 -9.87 5.92
N GLU A 188 -2.29 -8.56 5.93
CA GLU A 188 -3.21 -7.96 6.89
C GLU A 188 -4.60 -8.55 6.68
N GLU A 189 -5.33 -8.75 7.77
CA GLU A 189 -6.74 -9.12 7.69
C GLU A 189 -7.48 -7.97 7.00
N GLU A 190 -8.20 -8.28 5.92
CA GLU A 190 -9.19 -7.33 5.42
C GLU A 190 -10.20 -7.13 6.54
N ILE A 191 -10.38 -5.87 6.97
CA ILE A 191 -11.53 -5.50 7.77
C ILE A 191 -12.73 -5.83 6.88
N ASP A 192 -13.46 -6.89 7.23
CA ASP A 192 -14.68 -7.31 6.54
C ASP A 192 -15.81 -6.35 6.88
N MET A 193 -15.68 -5.13 6.36
CA MET A 193 -16.65 -4.06 6.47
C MET A 193 -16.76 -3.40 5.10
N SER A 194 -18.00 -3.19 4.66
CA SER A 194 -18.27 -2.40 3.47
C SER A 194 -17.74 -0.97 3.63
N ASN A 195 -17.47 -0.30 2.50
CA ASN A 195 -17.09 1.13 2.52
C ASN A 195 -18.10 2.02 3.26
N GLU A 196 -19.38 1.65 3.28
CA GLU A 196 -20.41 2.41 3.99
C GLU A 196 -20.35 2.17 5.50
N GLU A 197 -20.10 0.94 5.94
CA GLU A 197 -19.86 0.63 7.35
C GLU A 197 -18.59 1.31 7.86
N LEU A 198 -17.51 1.32 7.08
CA LEU A 198 -16.27 2.00 7.44
C LEU A 198 -16.47 3.52 7.53
N LYS A 199 -17.19 4.13 6.58
CA LYS A 199 -17.54 5.56 6.65
C LYS A 199 -18.41 5.88 7.86
N ALA A 200 -19.37 5.01 8.19
CA ALA A 200 -20.21 5.19 9.37
C ALA A 200 -19.38 5.14 10.65
N LEU A 201 -18.47 4.16 10.76
CA LEU A 201 -17.56 4.04 11.88
C LEU A 201 -16.64 5.26 12.00
N ILE A 202 -16.00 5.69 10.91
CA ILE A 202 -15.16 6.90 10.90
C ILE A 202 -15.96 8.12 11.36
N ARG A 203 -17.18 8.32 10.85
CA ARG A 203 -18.04 9.45 11.26
C ARG A 203 -18.38 9.38 12.74
N GLN A 204 -18.69 8.20 13.26
CA GLN A 204 -18.99 8.00 14.67
C GLN A 204 -17.77 8.32 15.53
N THR A 205 -16.61 7.74 15.23
CA THR A 205 -15.36 7.98 15.96
C THR A 205 -14.96 9.46 15.94
N VAL A 206 -15.05 10.11 14.78
CA VAL A 206 -14.76 11.56 14.67
C VAL A 206 -15.72 12.38 15.52
N LYS A 207 -17.01 12.00 15.55
CA LYS A 207 -18.01 12.69 16.37
C LYS A 207 -17.73 12.51 17.86
N GLU A 208 -17.39 11.30 18.30
CA GLU A 208 -17.04 11.01 19.70
C GLU A 208 -15.84 11.87 20.14
N VAL A 209 -14.76 11.88 19.35
CA VAL A 209 -13.57 12.71 19.63
C VAL A 209 -13.91 14.19 19.64
N LEU A 210 -14.72 14.66 18.68
CA LEU A 210 -15.12 16.07 18.61
C LEU A 210 -15.98 16.49 19.82
N ASP A 211 -16.90 15.62 20.25
CA ASP A 211 -17.77 15.88 21.39
C ASP A 211 -17.00 15.80 22.73
N GLU A 212 -15.93 15.01 22.82
CA GLU A 212 -15.00 14.98 23.96
C GLU A 212 -14.13 16.24 24.05
N GLU A 213 -13.45 16.60 22.97
CA GLU A 213 -12.48 17.71 22.95
C GLU A 213 -13.17 19.09 22.94
N ASN A 214 -14.27 19.21 22.18
CA ASN A 214 -15.00 20.45 21.96
C ASN A 214 -16.52 20.22 22.10
N PRO A 215 -17.00 19.92 23.32
CA PRO A 215 -18.41 19.62 23.56
C PRO A 215 -19.33 20.79 23.17
N VAL A 216 -20.57 20.48 22.84
CA VAL A 216 -21.64 21.49 22.73
C VAL A 216 -22.24 21.71 24.11
N TYR A 217 -22.20 22.95 24.60
CA TYR A 217 -23.02 23.39 25.71
C TYR A 217 -24.39 23.74 25.17
N LYS A 218 -25.37 22.86 25.40
CA LYS A 218 -26.72 23.03 24.88
C LYS A 218 -27.45 24.09 25.70
N ASP A 219 -27.33 24.01 27.00
CA ASP A 219 -27.95 24.92 27.94
C ASP A 219 -26.90 25.60 28.83
N LEU A 220 -27.23 26.79 29.36
CA LEU A 220 -26.40 27.50 30.32
C LEU A 220 -25.97 26.63 31.52
N LYS A 221 -26.80 25.68 31.97
CA LYS A 221 -26.44 24.75 33.05
C LYS A 221 -25.29 23.80 32.67
N ASP A 222 -25.06 23.56 31.39
CA ASP A 222 -24.02 22.68 30.87
C ASP A 222 -22.66 23.40 30.80
N VAL A 223 -22.67 24.73 30.91
CA VAL A 223 -21.45 25.56 30.93
C VAL A 223 -20.72 25.40 32.28
N PRO A 224 -19.40 25.19 32.28
CA PRO A 224 -18.62 25.15 33.51
C PRO A 224 -18.81 26.41 34.35
N GLU A 225 -18.84 26.23 35.68
CA GLU A 225 -19.23 27.29 36.62
C GLU A 225 -18.41 28.58 36.46
N TYR A 226 -17.12 28.45 36.15
CA TYR A 226 -16.21 29.59 35.94
C TYR A 226 -16.49 30.41 34.67
N TRP A 227 -17.24 29.88 33.71
CA TRP A 227 -17.71 30.61 32.51
C TRP A 227 -19.20 30.93 32.53
N LYS A 228 -19.97 30.31 33.42
CA LYS A 228 -21.44 30.40 33.42
C LYS A 228 -21.93 31.85 33.55
N GLY A 229 -21.31 32.67 34.39
CA GLY A 229 -21.67 34.09 34.52
C GLY A 229 -21.46 34.89 33.23
N ALA A 230 -20.33 34.70 32.54
CA ALA A 230 -20.05 35.36 31.27
C ALA A 230 -20.98 34.86 30.15
N ALA A 231 -21.27 33.55 30.12
CA ALA A 231 -22.21 32.97 29.17
C ALA A 231 -23.64 33.50 29.37
N ALA A 232 -24.08 33.67 30.62
CA ALA A 232 -25.38 34.27 30.94
C ALA A 232 -25.47 35.71 30.45
N ALA A 233 -24.43 36.52 30.70
CA ALA A 233 -24.37 37.90 30.23
C ALA A 233 -24.44 38.00 28.69
N LEU A 234 -23.74 37.11 27.98
CA LEU A 234 -23.79 37.01 26.52
C LEU A 234 -25.19 36.66 25.99
N LEU A 235 -25.91 35.75 26.67
CA LEU A 235 -27.29 35.39 26.33
C LEU A 235 -28.25 36.57 26.58
N ASP A 236 -28.13 37.22 27.73
CA ASP A 236 -28.96 38.35 28.13
C ASP A 236 -28.80 39.54 27.19
N SER A 237 -27.56 39.79 26.74
CA SER A 237 -27.25 40.83 25.75
C SER A 237 -27.67 40.46 24.33
N GLY A 238 -28.05 39.20 24.07
CA GLY A 238 -28.33 38.67 22.74
C GLY A 238 -27.09 38.49 21.85
N ALA A 239 -25.89 38.54 22.41
CA ALA A 239 -24.64 38.33 21.67
C ALA A 239 -24.47 36.86 21.25
N VAL A 240 -25.09 35.94 21.98
CA VAL A 240 -25.22 34.52 21.62
C VAL A 240 -26.67 34.08 21.74
N ASN A 241 -27.08 33.11 20.91
CA ASN A 241 -28.41 32.50 20.93
C ASN A 241 -28.32 31.10 20.32
N GLY A 242 -28.78 30.07 21.02
CA GLY A 242 -28.78 28.68 20.53
C GLY A 242 -29.81 28.38 19.44
N GLY A 243 -30.71 29.32 19.15
CA GLY A 243 -31.70 29.26 18.07
C GLY A 243 -33.07 28.78 18.52
N THR A 244 -33.23 28.33 19.77
CA THR A 244 -34.53 27.99 20.35
C THR A 244 -35.26 29.26 20.82
N PRO A 245 -36.58 29.40 20.54
CA PRO A 245 -37.36 30.52 21.07
C PRO A 245 -37.28 30.61 22.60
N LYS A 246 -37.20 31.83 23.15
CA LYS A 246 -37.02 32.05 24.59
C LYS A 246 -38.17 31.46 25.43
N GLU A 247 -39.35 31.35 24.85
CA GLU A 247 -40.54 30.75 25.48
C GLU A 247 -40.38 29.23 25.67
N VAL A 248 -39.51 28.60 24.88
CA VAL A 248 -39.23 27.15 24.93
C VAL A 248 -37.97 26.88 25.76
N CYS A 249 -36.90 27.66 25.55
CA CYS A 249 -35.68 27.57 26.34
C CYS A 249 -34.97 28.93 26.39
N ALA A 250 -35.13 29.66 27.48
CA ALA A 250 -34.50 30.97 27.67
C ALA A 250 -32.97 30.91 27.81
N THR A 251 -32.43 29.73 28.15
CA THR A 251 -31.02 29.47 28.43
C THR A 251 -30.32 28.66 27.33
N ASP A 252 -30.94 28.57 26.15
CA ASP A 252 -30.39 27.86 25.00
C ASP A 252 -29.12 28.54 24.46
N LEU A 253 -28.00 27.85 24.61
CA LEU A 253 -26.71 28.26 24.06
C LEU A 253 -26.45 27.56 22.74
N ASN A 254 -26.58 26.24 22.72
CA ASN A 254 -26.23 25.37 21.60
C ASN A 254 -24.86 25.73 20.95
N LEU A 255 -23.86 26.04 21.77
CA LEU A 255 -22.54 26.48 21.33
C LEU A 255 -21.47 25.45 21.66
N ARG A 256 -20.54 25.24 20.72
CA ARG A 256 -19.30 24.50 20.98
C ARG A 256 -18.44 25.26 22.01
N LYS A 257 -17.76 24.52 22.90
CA LYS A 257 -16.89 25.05 23.95
C LYS A 257 -15.93 26.12 23.45
N GLU A 258 -15.21 25.88 22.36
CA GLU A 258 -14.25 26.85 21.82
C GLU A 258 -14.94 28.09 21.22
N THR A 259 -16.14 27.96 20.66
CA THR A 259 -16.93 29.11 20.18
C THR A 259 -17.37 29.99 21.33
N LEU A 260 -17.89 29.39 22.41
CA LEU A 260 -18.28 30.12 23.61
C LEU A 260 -17.07 30.83 24.24
N LYS A 261 -15.94 30.12 24.36
CA LYS A 261 -14.68 30.68 24.86
C LYS A 261 -14.23 31.88 24.04
N ALA A 262 -14.26 31.79 22.70
CA ALA A 262 -13.90 32.91 21.83
C ALA A 262 -14.82 34.12 22.04
N ALA A 263 -16.13 33.91 22.18
CA ALA A 263 -17.09 34.98 22.46
C ALA A 263 -16.80 35.66 23.82
N ILE A 264 -16.53 34.87 24.87
CA ILE A 264 -16.17 35.38 26.20
C ILE A 264 -14.89 36.22 26.12
N VAL A 265 -13.84 35.71 25.47
CA VAL A 265 -12.56 36.44 25.32
C VAL A 265 -12.76 37.75 24.54
N ALA A 266 -13.56 37.75 23.48
CA ALA A 266 -13.83 38.94 22.69
C ALA A 266 -14.53 40.04 23.51
N VAL A 267 -15.53 39.67 24.33
CA VAL A 267 -16.22 40.62 25.21
C VAL A 267 -15.31 41.13 26.31
N MET A 268 -14.54 40.25 26.98
CA MET A 268 -13.59 40.66 28.00
C MET A 268 -12.54 41.65 27.45
N TYR A 269 -12.08 41.43 26.21
CA TYR A 269 -11.15 42.33 25.53
C TYR A 269 -11.80 43.69 25.22
N HIS A 270 -13.05 43.70 24.74
CA HIS A 270 -13.79 44.92 24.49
C HIS A 270 -13.99 45.75 25.77
N GLU A 271 -14.46 45.13 26.85
CA GLU A 271 -14.66 45.80 28.14
C GLU A 271 -13.36 46.34 28.75
N ALA A 272 -12.25 45.62 28.59
CA ALA A 272 -10.94 46.09 29.05
C ALA A 272 -10.49 47.35 28.30
N ARG A 273 -10.86 47.49 27.02
CA ARG A 273 -10.53 48.66 26.20
C ARG A 273 -11.41 49.88 26.48
N GLU A 274 -12.66 49.69 26.87
CA GLU A 274 -13.53 50.82 27.24
C GLU A 274 -13.19 51.43 28.61
N LYS A 275 -12.46 50.69 29.46
CA LYS A 275 -12.03 51.13 30.79
C LYS A 275 -10.63 51.77 30.82
N ALA A 276 -9.91 51.76 29.70
CA ALA A 276 -8.56 52.33 29.54
C ALA A 276 -8.60 53.71 28.89
#